data_AF-A0A7V1XX62-F1
#
_entry.id   AF-A0A7V1XX62-F1
#
_cell.length_a   1.000
_cell.length_b   1.000
_cell.length_c   1.000
_cell.angle_alpha   90.00
_cell.angle_beta   90.00
_cell.angle_gamma   90.00
#
_symmetry.space_group_name_H-M   'P 1'
#
loop_
_entity.id
_entity.type
_entity.pdbx_description
1 polymer ?
#
loop_
_entity_poly.entity_id
_entity_poly.type
_entity_poly.pdbx_seq_one_letter_code
_entity_poly.pdbx_strand_id
1 'polypeptide(L)'
;MRMRRGIRFLIAAVFIAALAIVAYRVQSRRIYIWLPAYLAQPAAAAKPTDIMLLIADHYEPGKNDGMVDEWVREYPKLFGDIRDSDGRPPRHTFFYPAEQFKLSQLVTLNALVREGYGEIELHLHHKDDTSASLREKLRQAKQDFLQAGALHTPDGQPHFGFVHGNWALDNSVGEGPTNVCGVNDEITILREEGAFADFTFPAYETTAQPPIVNQIYYAWDDPTRPKSYAAGEPVRVGARPRSEAFLILQGPIGLRWFTPWYRLFPVVEFGGMEGDPQTMPEFSRFDHWLRANVHVQGRPEWVFIKWHTHGAYARDKRAVLSAQMADLYRQIAEYGRSQNVRIHFVTAREAYNILKAAESGRAGDAGQFRDFVIPPYKNVSAPAGETRR
;
A
#
# COMPACT_ATOMS: atom_id res chain seq x y z
N MET A 1 -18.34 54.61 17.48
CA MET A 1 -19.23 53.65 16.77
C MET A 1 -18.69 53.14 15.43
N ARG A 2 -18.10 53.99 14.57
CA ARG A 2 -17.51 53.59 13.26
C ARG A 2 -16.34 52.61 13.36
N MET A 3 -15.41 52.82 14.30
CA MET A 3 -14.25 51.93 14.51
C MET A 3 -14.65 50.49 14.86
N ARG A 4 -15.68 50.32 15.69
CA ARG A 4 -16.24 48.99 16.03
C ARG A 4 -16.92 48.30 14.83
N ARG A 5 -17.47 49.05 13.88
CA ARG A 5 -18.04 48.50 12.64
C ARG A 5 -16.94 48.06 11.66
N GLY A 6 -15.86 48.84 11.53
CA GLY A 6 -14.70 48.47 10.70
C GLY A 6 -14.00 47.20 11.20
N ILE A 7 -13.81 47.06 12.51
CA ILE A 7 -13.23 45.85 13.12
C ILE A 7 -14.11 44.62 12.85
N ARG A 8 -15.45 44.73 13.01
CA ARG A 8 -16.37 43.62 12.72
C ARG A 8 -16.35 43.21 11.26
N PHE A 9 -16.27 44.17 10.34
CA PHE A 9 -16.16 43.89 8.91
C PHE A 9 -14.85 43.16 8.59
N LEU A 10 -13.73 43.61 9.15
CA LEU A 10 -12.43 42.95 8.98
C LEU A 10 -12.44 41.51 9.50
N ILE A 11 -12.99 41.27 10.70
CA ILE A 11 -13.11 39.93 11.27
C ILE A 11 -13.97 39.02 10.37
N ALA A 12 -15.11 39.52 9.88
CA ALA A 12 -15.97 38.77 8.98
C ALA A 12 -15.25 38.44 7.66
N ALA A 13 -14.52 39.39 7.07
CA ALA A 13 -13.76 39.18 5.85
C ALA A 13 -12.65 38.12 6.02
N VAL A 14 -11.90 38.18 7.13
CA VAL A 14 -10.87 37.18 7.47
C VAL A 14 -11.49 35.79 7.67
N PHE A 15 -12.63 35.71 8.35
CA PHE A 15 -13.34 34.45 8.56
C PHE A 15 -13.84 33.84 7.25
N ILE A 16 -14.42 34.65 6.35
CA ILE A 16 -14.87 34.20 5.02
C ILE A 16 -13.66 33.72 4.19
N ALA A 17 -12.54 34.44 4.21
CA ALA A 17 -11.34 34.02 3.51
C ALA A 17 -10.79 32.68 4.04
N ALA A 18 -10.78 32.50 5.37
CA ALA A 18 -10.38 31.23 5.98
C ALA A 18 -11.30 30.07 5.56
N LEU A 19 -12.63 30.27 5.56
CA LEU A 19 -13.58 29.27 5.08
C LEU A 19 -13.39 28.95 3.60
N ALA A 20 -13.14 29.96 2.75
CA ALA A 20 -12.88 29.75 1.33
C ALA A 20 -11.60 28.93 1.10
N ILE A 21 -10.55 29.17 1.88
CA ILE A 21 -9.31 28.37 1.83
C ILE A 21 -9.57 26.92 2.25
N VAL A 22 -10.34 26.70 3.32
CA VAL A 22 -10.72 25.35 3.76
C VAL A 22 -11.53 24.64 2.67
N ALA A 23 -12.56 25.28 2.14
CA ALA A 23 -13.40 24.71 1.08
C ALA A 23 -12.60 24.39 -0.17
N TYR A 24 -11.71 25.30 -0.59
CA TYR A 24 -10.80 25.07 -1.71
C TYR A 24 -9.90 23.86 -1.45
N ARG A 25 -9.28 23.74 -0.26
CA ARG A 25 -8.43 22.58 0.07
C ARG A 25 -9.21 21.28 0.10
N VAL A 26 -10.41 21.28 0.69
CA VAL A 26 -11.29 20.12 0.74
C VAL A 26 -11.64 19.65 -0.67
N GLN A 27 -11.98 20.58 -1.57
CA GLN A 27 -12.32 20.28 -2.96
C GLN A 27 -11.09 19.82 -3.78
N SER A 28 -10.05 20.65 -3.83
CA SER A 28 -8.84 20.42 -4.66
C SER A 28 -8.07 19.16 -4.28
N ARG A 29 -8.08 18.79 -2.99
CA ARG A 29 -7.43 17.57 -2.49
C ARG A 29 -8.39 16.39 -2.34
N ARG A 30 -9.63 16.55 -2.82
CA ARG A 30 -10.70 15.54 -2.79
C ARG A 30 -10.94 14.93 -1.39
N ILE A 31 -10.73 15.73 -0.34
CA ILE A 31 -10.86 15.32 1.06
C ILE A 31 -12.32 14.95 1.39
N TYR A 32 -13.29 15.58 0.72
CA TYR A 32 -14.71 15.31 0.91
C TYR A 32 -15.11 13.85 0.64
N ILE A 33 -14.31 13.10 -0.14
CA ILE A 33 -14.59 11.70 -0.46
C ILE A 33 -14.46 10.82 0.79
N TRP A 34 -13.41 11.03 1.59
CA TRP A 34 -13.02 10.13 2.66
C TRP A 34 -13.17 10.71 4.07
N LEU A 35 -13.20 12.03 4.20
CA LEU A 35 -13.28 12.70 5.50
C LEU A 35 -14.50 12.26 6.34
N PRO A 36 -15.71 12.07 5.77
CA PRO A 36 -16.84 11.59 6.56
C PRO A 36 -16.58 10.23 7.22
N ALA A 37 -16.00 9.28 6.48
CA ALA A 37 -15.68 7.96 7.02
C ALA A 37 -14.56 8.03 8.07
N TYR A 38 -13.53 8.86 7.83
CA TYR A 38 -12.46 9.10 8.80
C TYR A 38 -13.00 9.67 10.13
N LEU A 39 -13.90 10.66 10.08
CA LEU A 39 -14.51 11.24 11.28
C LEU A 39 -15.47 10.28 11.99
N ALA A 40 -16.01 9.29 11.28
CA ALA A 40 -16.88 8.25 11.85
C ALA A 40 -16.10 7.06 12.44
N GLN A 41 -14.77 7.03 12.31
CA GLN A 41 -13.97 5.93 12.85
C GLN A 41 -14.04 5.88 14.37
N PRO A 42 -14.31 4.72 14.97
CA PRO A 42 -14.23 4.57 16.41
C PRO A 42 -12.78 4.72 16.87
N ALA A 43 -12.59 5.17 18.11
CA ALA A 43 -11.27 5.11 18.74
C ALA A 43 -10.76 3.65 18.78
N ALA A 44 -9.45 3.48 18.79
CA ALA A 44 -8.84 2.16 18.85
C ALA A 44 -9.39 1.36 20.05
N ALA A 45 -9.97 0.19 19.77
CA ALA A 45 -10.70 -0.61 20.75
C ALA A 45 -9.80 -1.44 21.67
N ALA A 46 -8.54 -1.68 21.28
CA ALA A 46 -7.59 -2.48 22.04
C ALA A 46 -6.16 -1.93 21.89
N LYS A 47 -5.32 -2.22 22.90
CA LYS A 47 -3.87 -2.03 22.76
C LYS A 47 -3.33 -3.10 21.78
N PRO A 48 -2.54 -2.73 20.76
CA PRO A 48 -1.95 -3.70 19.85
C PRO A 48 -1.04 -4.69 20.59
N THR A 49 -1.12 -5.97 20.23
CA THR A 49 -0.14 -7.00 20.61
C THR A 49 0.81 -7.30 19.46
N ASP A 50 0.36 -7.11 18.22
CA ASP A 50 1.11 -7.41 17.00
C ASP A 50 0.89 -6.27 16.00
N ILE A 51 1.99 -5.75 15.44
CA ILE A 51 1.97 -4.72 14.40
C ILE A 51 2.67 -5.27 13.16
N MET A 52 1.91 -5.41 12.08
CA MET A 52 2.40 -5.80 10.77
C MET A 52 2.74 -4.54 9.99
N LEU A 53 4.03 -4.33 9.73
CA LEU A 53 4.51 -3.25 8.88
C LEU A 53 4.84 -3.80 7.50
N LEU A 54 4.16 -3.27 6.49
CA LEU A 54 4.41 -3.57 5.09
C LEU A 54 4.59 -2.28 4.30
N ILE A 55 5.37 -2.37 3.24
CA ILE A 55 5.50 -1.32 2.23
C ILE A 55 5.09 -1.88 0.88
N ALA A 56 4.17 -1.19 0.21
CA ALA A 56 3.73 -1.46 -1.16
C ALA A 56 4.41 -0.46 -2.09
N ASP A 57 5.52 -0.87 -2.70
CA ASP A 57 6.29 -0.03 -3.60
C ASP A 57 5.81 -0.19 -5.04
N HIS A 58 5.33 0.91 -5.63
CA HIS A 58 5.18 1.06 -7.08
C HIS A 58 6.58 1.13 -7.71
N TYR A 59 7.22 -0.03 -7.79
CA TYR A 59 8.64 -0.15 -8.08
C TYR A 59 8.88 -0.05 -9.59
N GLU A 60 8.94 1.17 -10.10
CA GLU A 60 9.07 1.50 -11.53
C GLU A 60 10.50 1.95 -11.93
N PRO A 61 11.46 1.03 -12.11
CA PRO A 61 12.82 1.38 -12.49
C PRO A 61 12.94 1.92 -13.93
N GLY A 62 11.87 1.81 -14.73
CA GLY A 62 11.89 2.14 -16.15
C GLY A 62 13.04 1.43 -16.86
N LYS A 63 13.80 2.18 -17.67
CA LYS A 63 14.94 1.61 -18.43
C LYS A 63 16.25 1.58 -17.63
N ASN A 64 16.25 1.96 -16.37
CA ASN A 64 17.47 2.16 -15.59
C ASN A 64 17.88 0.91 -14.80
N ASP A 65 18.75 0.07 -15.39
CA ASP A 65 19.26 -1.13 -14.72
C ASP A 65 20.06 -0.78 -13.45
N GLY A 66 20.80 0.33 -13.47
CA GLY A 66 21.57 0.81 -12.33
C GLY A 66 20.71 1.15 -11.11
N MET A 67 19.42 1.46 -11.30
CA MET A 67 18.46 1.62 -10.22
C MET A 67 18.31 0.31 -9.43
N VAL A 68 18.11 -0.80 -10.15
CA VAL A 68 17.92 -2.12 -9.53
C VAL A 68 19.22 -2.62 -8.91
N ASP A 69 20.35 -2.44 -9.59
CA ASP A 69 21.67 -2.82 -9.06
C ASP A 69 22.00 -2.10 -7.74
N GLU A 70 21.60 -0.83 -7.61
CA GLU A 70 21.78 -0.08 -6.38
C GLU A 70 20.90 -0.63 -5.24
N TRP A 71 19.63 -0.94 -5.51
CA TRP A 71 18.74 -1.56 -4.53
C TRP A 71 19.30 -2.89 -4.02
N VAL A 72 19.70 -3.79 -4.93
CA VAL A 72 20.29 -5.10 -4.56
C VAL A 72 21.56 -4.92 -3.73
N ARG A 73 22.39 -3.92 -4.04
CA ARG A 73 23.65 -3.69 -3.35
C ARG A 73 23.48 -3.02 -1.99
N GLU A 74 22.59 -2.04 -1.87
CA GLU A 74 22.50 -1.17 -0.69
C GLU A 74 21.45 -1.64 0.33
N TYR A 75 20.37 -2.30 -0.11
CA TYR A 75 19.29 -2.72 0.80
C TYR A 75 19.80 -3.67 1.90
N PRO A 76 20.57 -4.74 1.60
CA PRO A 76 21.13 -5.61 2.64
C PRO A 76 22.02 -4.87 3.63
N LYS A 77 22.82 -3.90 3.17
CA LYS A 77 23.74 -3.13 4.02
C LYS A 77 22.99 -2.21 4.99
N LEU A 78 21.91 -1.59 4.53
CA LEU A 78 21.15 -0.62 5.32
C LEU A 78 20.25 -1.30 6.36
N PHE A 79 19.64 -2.41 5.99
CA PHE A 79 18.56 -3.05 6.76
C PHE A 79 18.93 -4.40 7.36
N GLY A 80 20.02 -5.03 6.91
CA GLY A 80 20.40 -6.40 7.23
C GLY A 80 20.74 -6.69 8.70
N ASP A 81 20.95 -5.65 9.53
CA ASP A 81 21.18 -5.79 10.98
C ASP A 81 19.94 -5.49 11.83
N ILE A 82 18.86 -4.99 11.22
CA ILE A 82 17.62 -4.66 11.94
C ILE A 82 16.79 -5.94 12.06
N ARG A 83 16.16 -6.17 13.21
CA ARG A 83 15.36 -7.38 13.47
C ARG A 83 13.99 -7.01 14.00
N ASP A 84 12.97 -7.63 13.43
CA ASP A 84 11.63 -7.66 13.99
C ASP A 84 11.51 -8.74 15.10
N SER A 85 10.29 -8.96 15.61
CA SER A 85 10.04 -9.93 16.68
C SER A 85 10.25 -11.38 16.26
N ASP A 86 10.29 -11.67 14.95
CA ASP A 86 10.54 -12.99 14.38
C ASP A 86 12.01 -13.17 13.95
N GLY A 87 12.87 -12.18 14.22
CA GLY A 87 14.26 -12.18 13.80
C GLY A 87 14.45 -11.93 12.30
N ARG A 88 13.46 -11.36 11.61
CA ARG A 88 13.54 -11.03 10.18
C ARG A 88 13.97 -9.58 9.96
N PRO A 89 14.75 -9.30 8.90
CA PRO A 89 15.06 -7.93 8.53
C PRO A 89 13.81 -7.21 7.98
N PRO A 90 13.83 -5.88 7.88
CA PRO A 90 12.84 -5.15 7.09
C PRO A 90 12.69 -5.78 5.70
N ARG A 91 11.44 -6.00 5.30
CA ARG A 91 11.12 -6.66 4.04
C ARG A 91 10.34 -5.72 3.15
N HIS A 92 10.68 -5.73 1.86
CA HIS A 92 10.11 -4.83 0.88
C HIS A 92 9.19 -5.58 -0.07
N THR A 93 8.01 -5.04 -0.37
CA THR A 93 7.16 -5.60 -1.44
C THR A 93 7.36 -4.77 -2.69
N PHE A 94 8.02 -5.35 -3.67
CA PHE A 94 8.29 -4.73 -4.97
C PHE A 94 7.15 -5.05 -5.92
N PHE A 95 6.19 -4.14 -6.09
CA PHE A 95 5.20 -4.31 -7.13
C PHE A 95 5.80 -3.83 -8.46
N TYR A 96 6.25 -4.78 -9.27
CA TYR A 96 7.01 -4.50 -10.48
C TYR A 96 6.06 -4.29 -11.67
N PRO A 97 6.21 -3.21 -12.48
CA PRO A 97 5.34 -2.90 -13.62
C PRO A 97 5.47 -3.95 -14.72
N ALA A 98 4.41 -4.72 -14.93
CA ALA A 98 4.34 -5.76 -15.94
C ALA A 98 4.51 -5.19 -17.36
N GLU A 99 3.96 -4.01 -17.65
CA GLU A 99 4.07 -3.37 -18.97
C GLU A 99 5.48 -2.82 -19.27
N GLN A 100 6.34 -2.77 -18.26
CA GLN A 100 7.76 -2.37 -18.37
C GLN A 100 8.68 -3.58 -18.12
N PHE A 101 8.19 -4.79 -18.40
CA PHE A 101 8.97 -6.01 -18.20
C PHE A 101 10.35 -5.91 -18.85
N LYS A 102 11.37 -6.20 -18.03
CA LYS A 102 12.74 -6.37 -18.47
C LYS A 102 13.36 -7.53 -17.71
N LEU A 103 13.61 -8.63 -18.42
CA LEU A 103 14.11 -9.87 -17.84
C LEU A 103 15.35 -9.63 -16.95
N SER A 104 16.33 -8.85 -17.41
CA SER A 104 17.55 -8.59 -16.64
C SER A 104 17.28 -7.88 -15.31
N GLN A 105 16.39 -6.89 -15.28
CA GLN A 105 16.05 -6.17 -14.06
C GLN A 105 15.33 -7.08 -13.08
N LEU A 106 14.35 -7.85 -13.56
CA LEU A 106 13.57 -8.73 -12.70
C LEU A 106 14.43 -9.87 -12.15
N VAL A 107 15.37 -10.42 -12.94
CA VAL A 107 16.35 -11.41 -12.48
C VAL A 107 17.28 -10.82 -11.41
N THR A 108 17.78 -9.60 -11.61
CA THR A 108 18.62 -8.91 -10.62
C THR A 108 17.85 -8.66 -9.32
N LEU A 109 16.64 -8.13 -9.40
CA LEU A 109 15.77 -7.92 -8.23
C LEU A 109 15.43 -9.23 -7.53
N ASN A 110 15.23 -10.31 -8.30
CA ASN A 110 14.92 -11.63 -7.75
C ASN A 110 16.07 -12.19 -6.89
N ALA A 111 17.33 -11.76 -7.12
CA ALA A 111 18.44 -12.13 -6.25
C ALA A 111 18.26 -11.59 -4.83
N LEU A 112 17.86 -10.32 -4.69
CA LEU A 112 17.62 -9.67 -3.39
C LEU A 112 16.47 -10.33 -2.61
N VAL A 113 15.36 -10.65 -3.29
CA VAL A 113 14.20 -11.28 -2.61
C VAL A 113 14.49 -12.73 -2.19
N ARG A 114 15.31 -13.47 -2.95
CA ARG A 114 15.76 -14.81 -2.57
C ARG A 114 16.65 -14.83 -1.34
N GLU A 115 17.31 -13.72 -1.03
CA GLU A 115 18.06 -13.53 0.22
C GLU A 115 17.16 -13.16 1.41
N GLY A 116 15.84 -13.03 1.21
CA GLY A 116 14.86 -12.82 2.27
C GLY A 116 14.52 -11.34 2.56
N TYR A 117 14.96 -10.42 1.70
CA TYR A 117 14.73 -8.98 1.88
C TYR A 117 13.40 -8.45 1.31
N GLY A 118 12.54 -9.33 0.80
CA GLY A 118 11.29 -8.90 0.21
C GLY A 118 10.62 -9.97 -0.65
N GLU A 119 9.58 -9.55 -1.36
CA GLU A 119 8.88 -10.32 -2.40
C GLU A 119 8.56 -9.43 -3.59
N ILE A 120 8.47 -10.03 -4.77
CA ILE A 120 8.05 -9.38 -6.01
C ILE A 120 6.57 -9.67 -6.20
N GLU A 121 5.78 -8.63 -6.46
CA GLU A 121 4.35 -8.68 -6.73
C GLU A 121 4.03 -7.94 -8.05
N LEU A 122 2.77 -7.98 -8.49
CA LEU A 122 2.38 -7.48 -9.81
C LEU A 122 1.84 -6.05 -9.72
N HIS A 123 2.40 -5.18 -10.55
CA HIS A 123 1.91 -3.84 -10.80
C HIS A 123 1.62 -3.68 -12.29
N LEU A 124 0.56 -2.93 -12.64
CA LEU A 124 0.22 -2.71 -14.04
C LEU A 124 -0.30 -1.30 -14.26
N HIS A 125 0.31 -0.60 -15.22
CA HIS A 125 -0.33 0.52 -15.90
C HIS A 125 -1.06 0.02 -17.13
N HIS A 126 -2.30 0.43 -17.28
CA HIS A 126 -3.05 0.17 -18.48
C HIS A 126 -4.01 1.32 -18.81
N LYS A 127 -4.49 1.34 -20.04
CA LYS A 127 -5.19 2.49 -20.63
C LYS A 127 -6.10 1.99 -21.74
N ASP A 128 -7.35 2.44 -21.72
CA ASP A 128 -8.36 2.10 -22.74
C ASP A 128 -8.48 0.57 -22.98
N ASP A 129 -8.23 -0.23 -21.94
CA ASP A 129 -8.32 -1.67 -22.02
C ASP A 129 -9.77 -2.16 -22.02
N THR A 130 -9.93 -3.37 -22.53
CA THR A 130 -11.14 -4.19 -22.40
C THR A 130 -10.86 -5.34 -21.45
N SER A 131 -11.90 -6.04 -21.00
CA SER A 131 -11.75 -7.25 -20.18
C SER A 131 -10.84 -8.30 -20.85
N ALA A 132 -10.90 -8.41 -22.18
CA ALA A 132 -10.07 -9.35 -22.94
C ALA A 132 -8.59 -8.94 -22.95
N SER A 133 -8.30 -7.67 -23.25
CA SER A 133 -6.92 -7.18 -23.32
C SER A 133 -6.25 -7.11 -21.95
N LEU A 134 -7.01 -6.82 -20.87
CA LEU A 134 -6.47 -6.90 -19.51
C LEU A 134 -6.08 -8.33 -19.12
N ARG A 135 -6.93 -9.33 -19.42
CA ARG A 135 -6.61 -10.74 -19.18
C ARG A 135 -5.37 -11.18 -19.93
N GLU A 136 -5.24 -10.79 -21.20
CA GLU A 136 -4.06 -11.08 -22.01
C GLU A 136 -2.79 -10.52 -21.37
N LYS A 137 -2.81 -9.24 -20.95
CA LYS A 137 -1.69 -8.59 -20.26
C LYS A 137 -1.31 -9.29 -18.96
N LEU A 138 -2.29 -9.64 -18.11
CA LEU A 138 -2.02 -10.35 -16.85
C LEU A 138 -1.44 -11.75 -17.09
N ARG A 139 -1.92 -12.46 -18.11
CA ARG A 139 -1.37 -13.77 -18.48
C ARG A 139 0.05 -13.67 -19.01
N GLN A 140 0.34 -12.67 -19.84
CA GLN A 140 1.70 -12.40 -20.31
C GLN A 140 2.62 -12.05 -19.14
N ALA A 141 2.19 -11.15 -18.25
CA ALA A 141 2.93 -10.74 -17.07
C ALA A 141 3.31 -11.95 -16.18
N LYS A 142 2.38 -12.88 -15.95
CA LYS A 142 2.65 -14.12 -15.21
C LYS A 142 3.74 -14.96 -15.88
N GLN A 143 3.70 -15.11 -17.21
CA GLN A 143 4.72 -15.85 -17.95
C GLN A 143 6.10 -15.17 -17.85
N ASP A 144 6.14 -13.86 -18.02
CA ASP A 144 7.37 -13.05 -17.95
C ASP A 144 8.02 -13.13 -16.56
N PHE A 145 7.22 -13.06 -15.50
CA PHE A 145 7.71 -13.16 -14.12
C PHE A 145 8.21 -14.57 -13.81
N LEU A 146 7.50 -15.60 -14.26
CA LEU A 146 7.96 -16.98 -14.15
C LEU A 146 9.29 -17.21 -14.89
N GLN A 147 9.47 -16.61 -16.07
CA GLN A 147 10.73 -16.66 -16.83
C GLN A 147 11.90 -16.04 -16.05
N ALA A 148 11.65 -14.94 -15.32
CA ALA A 148 12.64 -14.31 -14.44
C ALA A 148 12.89 -15.09 -13.12
N GLY A 149 12.16 -16.18 -12.90
CA GLY A 149 12.24 -16.99 -11.68
C GLY A 149 11.48 -16.40 -10.49
N ALA A 150 10.53 -15.48 -10.73
CA ALA A 150 9.67 -14.85 -9.72
C ALA A 150 8.23 -15.42 -9.77
N LEU A 151 7.44 -15.22 -8.70
CA LEU A 151 6.05 -15.68 -8.56
C LEU A 151 5.84 -17.20 -8.70
N HIS A 152 6.89 -17.99 -8.46
CA HIS A 152 6.77 -19.45 -8.48
C HIS A 152 6.04 -19.93 -7.24
N THR A 153 4.83 -20.44 -7.40
CA THR A 153 4.02 -20.99 -6.32
C THR A 153 4.05 -22.53 -6.34
N PRO A 154 3.91 -23.21 -5.19
CA PRO A 154 3.99 -24.67 -5.13
C PRO A 154 2.89 -25.42 -5.89
N ASP A 155 1.74 -24.80 -6.14
CA ASP A 155 0.63 -25.37 -6.92
C ASP A 155 0.78 -25.16 -8.44
N GLY A 156 1.86 -24.49 -8.87
CA GLY A 156 2.17 -24.24 -10.27
C GLY A 156 1.35 -23.12 -10.91
N GLN A 157 0.54 -22.39 -10.15
CA GLN A 157 -0.26 -21.26 -10.64
C GLN A 157 0.17 -19.96 -9.93
N PRO A 158 0.75 -18.97 -10.63
CA PRO A 158 1.20 -17.73 -10.00
C PRO A 158 0.06 -17.02 -9.26
N HIS A 159 0.26 -16.83 -7.95
CA HIS A 159 -0.57 -15.99 -7.11
C HIS A 159 0.20 -14.72 -6.80
N PHE A 160 -0.47 -13.56 -6.82
CA PHE A 160 0.21 -12.27 -6.65
C PHE A 160 -0.66 -11.24 -5.92
N GLY A 161 -0.01 -10.30 -5.24
CA GLY A 161 -0.62 -9.06 -4.81
C GLY A 161 -0.67 -8.09 -5.97
N PHE A 162 -1.70 -7.24 -6.01
CA PHE A 162 -1.85 -6.24 -7.07
C PHE A 162 -1.78 -4.81 -6.54
N VAL A 163 -1.15 -3.93 -7.32
CA VAL A 163 -1.40 -2.47 -7.27
C VAL A 163 -1.65 -1.96 -8.67
N HIS A 164 -2.64 -1.09 -8.80
CA HIS A 164 -2.95 -0.44 -10.07
C HIS A 164 -2.05 0.78 -10.26
N GLY A 165 -1.27 0.84 -11.33
CA GLY A 165 -0.25 1.88 -11.51
C GLY A 165 -0.78 3.29 -11.68
N ASN A 166 -1.88 3.42 -12.42
CA ASN A 166 -2.57 4.72 -12.53
C ASN A 166 -3.44 5.08 -11.31
N TRP A 167 -3.38 4.28 -10.23
CA TRP A 167 -4.31 4.34 -9.09
C TRP A 167 -5.78 4.34 -9.53
N ALA A 168 -6.09 3.59 -10.58
CA ALA A 168 -7.35 3.66 -11.30
C ALA A 168 -8.09 2.32 -11.33
N LEU A 169 -7.86 1.47 -10.31
CA LEU A 169 -8.51 0.17 -10.14
C LEU A 169 -9.97 0.27 -10.53
N ASP A 170 -10.47 -0.70 -11.28
CA ASP A 170 -11.86 -0.80 -11.67
C ASP A 170 -12.40 0.50 -12.30
N ASN A 171 -11.64 0.99 -13.29
CA ASN A 171 -11.96 2.16 -14.11
C ASN A 171 -12.37 3.41 -13.32
N SER A 172 -11.72 3.63 -12.19
CA SER A 172 -12.21 4.56 -11.17
C SER A 172 -11.82 6.02 -11.34
N VAL A 173 -10.89 6.32 -12.24
CA VAL A 173 -10.52 7.70 -12.59
C VAL A 173 -11.41 8.19 -13.73
N GLY A 174 -12.54 8.80 -13.35
CA GLY A 174 -13.49 9.40 -14.30
C GLY A 174 -13.18 10.85 -14.69
N GLU A 175 -12.08 11.42 -14.20
CA GLU A 175 -11.71 12.82 -14.44
C GLU A 175 -10.40 12.92 -15.23
N GLY A 176 -10.43 13.62 -16.37
CA GLY A 176 -9.26 13.86 -17.21
C GLY A 176 -9.53 13.57 -18.69
N PRO A 177 -8.66 14.04 -19.60
CA PRO A 177 -8.82 13.82 -21.04
C PRO A 177 -8.50 12.37 -21.46
N THR A 178 -7.94 11.56 -20.58
CA THR A 178 -7.46 10.20 -20.87
C THR A 178 -8.06 9.21 -19.88
N ASN A 179 -8.68 8.15 -20.40
CA ASN A 179 -9.09 7.01 -19.59
C ASN A 179 -7.87 6.13 -19.29
N VAL A 180 -7.53 5.99 -18.00
CA VAL A 180 -6.30 5.35 -17.50
C VAL A 180 -6.54 3.94 -16.94
N CYS A 181 -7.60 3.28 -17.42
CA CYS A 181 -7.94 1.88 -17.16
C CYS A 181 -8.83 1.34 -18.31
N GLY A 182 -10.14 1.59 -18.28
CA GLY A 182 -11.12 1.15 -19.28
C GLY A 182 -11.94 -0.09 -18.92
N VAL A 183 -11.67 -0.74 -17.79
CA VAL A 183 -12.24 -2.04 -17.42
C VAL A 183 -13.05 -1.94 -16.13
N ASN A 184 -14.37 -2.11 -16.23
CA ASN A 184 -15.30 -2.09 -15.09
C ASN A 184 -15.45 -3.47 -14.40
N ASP A 185 -14.87 -4.53 -14.95
CA ASP A 185 -14.83 -5.86 -14.34
C ASP A 185 -13.40 -6.26 -13.92
N GLU A 186 -12.55 -5.25 -13.65
CA GLU A 186 -11.13 -5.45 -13.34
C GLU A 186 -10.94 -6.28 -12.06
N ILE A 187 -11.79 -6.10 -11.04
CA ILE A 187 -11.69 -6.84 -9.78
C ILE A 187 -11.92 -8.35 -10.00
N THR A 188 -12.92 -8.68 -10.81
CA THR A 188 -13.23 -10.07 -11.19
C THR A 188 -12.07 -10.67 -11.95
N ILE A 189 -11.53 -9.94 -12.92
CA ILE A 189 -10.40 -10.37 -13.74
C ILE A 189 -9.17 -10.62 -12.89
N LEU A 190 -8.80 -9.68 -12.00
CA LEU A 190 -7.66 -9.82 -11.10
C LEU A 190 -7.78 -11.09 -10.25
N ARG A 191 -8.93 -11.30 -9.60
CA ARG A 191 -9.20 -12.49 -8.78
C ARG A 191 -9.06 -13.78 -9.60
N GLU A 192 -9.66 -13.83 -10.78
CA GLU A 192 -9.63 -15.02 -11.64
C GLU A 192 -8.25 -15.30 -12.22
N GLU A 193 -7.43 -14.26 -12.43
CA GLU A 193 -6.08 -14.40 -12.94
C GLU A 193 -5.05 -14.68 -11.83
N GLY A 194 -5.46 -14.79 -10.55
CA GLY A 194 -4.60 -15.22 -9.43
C GLY A 194 -4.20 -14.11 -8.46
N ALA A 195 -4.76 -12.91 -8.58
CA ALA A 195 -4.53 -11.87 -7.58
C ALA A 195 -5.22 -12.26 -6.26
N PHE A 196 -4.48 -12.21 -5.14
CA PHE A 196 -5.06 -12.53 -3.83
C PHE A 196 -5.63 -11.31 -3.09
N ALA A 197 -5.11 -10.13 -3.38
CA ALA A 197 -5.57 -8.86 -2.81
C ALA A 197 -5.05 -7.66 -3.61
N ASP A 198 -5.75 -6.54 -3.49
CA ASP A 198 -5.29 -5.22 -3.93
C ASP A 198 -4.70 -4.40 -2.77
N PHE A 199 -3.64 -3.67 -3.11
CA PHE A 199 -2.89 -2.80 -2.21
C PHE A 199 -2.80 -1.37 -2.74
N THR A 200 -3.68 -0.93 -3.65
CA THR A 200 -3.61 0.38 -4.31
C THR A 200 -3.86 1.54 -3.34
N PHE A 201 -4.76 1.38 -2.36
CA PHE A 201 -5.24 2.53 -1.57
C PHE A 201 -4.44 2.79 -0.28
N PRO A 202 -4.15 4.06 0.08
CA PRO A 202 -4.86 5.27 -0.36
C PRO A 202 -4.38 5.81 -1.71
N ALA A 203 -5.32 6.27 -2.54
CA ALA A 203 -5.08 6.99 -3.80
C ALA A 203 -5.32 8.49 -3.57
N TYR A 204 -4.51 9.10 -2.70
CA TYR A 204 -4.71 10.47 -2.23
C TYR A 204 -4.72 11.49 -3.40
N GLU A 205 -5.55 12.53 -3.26
CA GLU A 205 -5.79 13.56 -4.28
C GLU A 205 -6.35 13.05 -5.61
N THR A 206 -6.97 11.87 -5.69
CA THR A 206 -7.65 11.40 -6.91
C THR A 206 -9.12 11.04 -6.64
N THR A 207 -9.94 10.99 -7.69
CA THR A 207 -11.33 10.50 -7.58
C THR A 207 -11.42 9.00 -7.39
N ALA A 208 -10.33 8.26 -7.63
CA ALA A 208 -10.26 6.85 -7.35
C ALA A 208 -10.26 6.55 -5.85
N GLN A 209 -9.80 7.46 -4.99
CA GLN A 209 -9.85 7.26 -3.54
C GLN A 209 -11.24 6.74 -3.09
N PRO A 210 -11.33 5.58 -2.40
CA PRO A 210 -12.60 5.09 -1.88
C PRO A 210 -13.07 5.95 -0.71
N PRO A 211 -14.40 6.02 -0.48
CA PRO A 211 -14.96 6.65 0.72
C PRO A 211 -14.69 5.82 1.98
N ILE A 212 -14.57 4.48 1.85
CA ILE A 212 -14.11 3.60 2.92
C ILE A 212 -12.62 3.88 3.17
N VAL A 213 -12.23 4.11 4.42
CA VAL A 213 -10.85 4.41 4.81
C VAL A 213 -10.41 3.64 6.06
N ASN A 214 -9.11 3.36 6.14
CA ASN A 214 -8.41 2.65 7.22
C ASN A 214 -9.02 1.28 7.54
N GLN A 215 -9.40 0.52 6.52
CA GLN A 215 -10.03 -0.78 6.69
C GLN A 215 -9.42 -1.84 5.78
N ILE A 216 -9.52 -3.09 6.22
CA ILE A 216 -9.46 -4.23 5.31
C ILE A 216 -10.88 -4.71 5.06
N TYR A 217 -11.26 -4.82 3.81
CA TYR A 217 -12.60 -5.18 3.41
C TYR A 217 -12.62 -5.99 2.11
N TYR A 218 -13.73 -6.69 1.90
CA TYR A 218 -14.02 -7.31 0.62
C TYR A 218 -14.86 -6.38 -0.24
N ALA A 219 -14.42 -6.23 -1.49
CA ALA A 219 -15.20 -5.66 -2.58
C ALA A 219 -15.71 -6.79 -3.49
N TRP A 220 -16.74 -6.51 -4.27
CA TRP A 220 -17.17 -7.36 -5.38
C TRP A 220 -17.51 -6.46 -6.54
N ASP A 221 -17.44 -7.01 -7.73
CA ASP A 221 -17.52 -6.25 -8.97
C ASP A 221 -18.95 -5.92 -9.39
N ASP A 222 -19.11 -4.81 -10.08
CA ASP A 222 -20.25 -4.49 -10.92
C ASP A 222 -19.73 -4.23 -12.34
N PRO A 223 -19.75 -5.24 -13.24
CA PRO A 223 -19.22 -5.10 -14.60
C PRO A 223 -19.82 -3.97 -15.43
N THR A 224 -20.96 -3.40 -15.00
CA THR A 224 -21.64 -2.32 -15.71
C THR A 224 -21.24 -0.93 -15.21
N ARG A 225 -20.50 -0.83 -14.09
CA ARG A 225 -20.17 0.44 -13.44
C ARG A 225 -18.74 0.41 -12.88
N PRO A 226 -17.99 1.51 -13.01
CA PRO A 226 -16.65 1.56 -12.41
C PRO A 226 -16.74 1.63 -10.88
N LYS A 227 -15.59 1.43 -10.24
CA LYS A 227 -15.32 1.74 -8.83
C LYS A 227 -16.18 0.92 -7.86
N SER A 228 -16.37 -0.35 -8.15
CA SER A 228 -17.12 -1.31 -7.34
C SER A 228 -16.57 -1.43 -5.91
N TYR A 229 -15.25 -1.24 -5.73
CA TYR A 229 -14.60 -1.19 -4.41
C TYR A 229 -14.96 0.03 -3.55
N ALA A 230 -15.73 1.01 -4.07
CA ALA A 230 -16.22 2.13 -3.27
C ALA A 230 -17.18 1.68 -2.16
N ALA A 231 -17.79 0.50 -2.32
CA ALA A 231 -18.55 -0.19 -1.30
C ALA A 231 -17.91 -1.56 -1.01
N GLY A 232 -18.19 -2.10 0.17
CA GLY A 232 -17.70 -3.41 0.55
C GLY A 232 -18.02 -3.76 2.00
N GLU A 233 -17.64 -4.98 2.38
CA GLU A 233 -17.89 -5.52 3.71
C GLU A 233 -16.56 -5.69 4.45
N PRO A 234 -16.37 -5.10 5.64
CA PRO A 234 -15.08 -5.21 6.32
C PRO A 234 -14.81 -6.65 6.75
N VAL A 235 -13.56 -7.08 6.65
CA VAL A 235 -13.15 -8.45 7.01
C VAL A 235 -13.40 -8.67 8.50
N ARG A 236 -14.01 -9.81 8.85
CA ARG A 236 -14.46 -10.15 10.21
C ARG A 236 -14.01 -11.53 10.62
N VAL A 237 -13.62 -11.68 11.88
CA VAL A 237 -13.38 -12.99 12.48
C VAL A 237 -14.62 -13.89 12.32
N GLY A 238 -14.42 -15.10 11.80
CA GLY A 238 -15.46 -16.12 11.61
C GLY A 238 -16.42 -15.86 10.46
N ALA A 239 -16.29 -14.76 9.73
CA ALA A 239 -17.12 -14.49 8.56
C ALA A 239 -16.72 -15.39 7.39
N ARG A 240 -17.70 -15.69 6.53
CA ARG A 240 -17.47 -16.34 5.24
C ARG A 240 -17.76 -15.34 4.13
N PRO A 241 -16.74 -14.83 3.44
CA PRO A 241 -16.96 -13.92 2.33
C PRO A 241 -17.66 -14.64 1.17
N ARG A 242 -18.24 -13.85 0.26
CA ARG A 242 -18.78 -14.36 -1.02
C ARG A 242 -17.65 -14.94 -1.87
N SER A 243 -17.95 -15.88 -2.74
CA SER A 243 -16.97 -16.49 -3.66
C SER A 243 -16.32 -15.48 -4.61
N GLU A 244 -17.07 -14.43 -4.98
CA GLU A 244 -16.60 -13.37 -5.87
C GLU A 244 -15.85 -12.24 -5.14
N ALA A 245 -15.75 -12.31 -3.80
CA ALA A 245 -15.23 -11.20 -3.02
C ALA A 245 -13.70 -11.10 -3.17
N PHE A 246 -13.21 -9.89 -3.43
CA PHE A 246 -11.80 -9.57 -3.59
C PHE A 246 -11.34 -8.66 -2.45
N LEU A 247 -10.18 -8.97 -1.89
CA LEU A 247 -9.70 -8.32 -0.69
C LEU A 247 -8.98 -7.01 -1.03
N ILE A 248 -9.36 -5.94 -0.34
CA ILE A 248 -8.70 -4.64 -0.40
C ILE A 248 -8.03 -4.36 0.94
N LEU A 249 -6.69 -4.23 0.94
CA LEU A 249 -5.93 -3.83 2.13
C LEU A 249 -5.49 -2.37 1.99
N GLN A 250 -6.10 -1.49 2.78
CA GLN A 250 -5.77 -0.08 2.77
C GLN A 250 -4.61 0.28 3.70
N GLY A 251 -3.85 1.29 3.32
CA GLY A 251 -2.93 1.99 4.21
C GLY A 251 -3.63 3.08 5.03
N PRO A 252 -2.92 3.70 5.98
CA PRO A 252 -3.46 4.74 6.82
C PRO A 252 -3.70 6.02 6.01
N ILE A 253 -4.87 6.63 6.17
CA ILE A 253 -5.19 7.98 5.75
C ILE A 253 -5.88 8.75 6.88
N GLY A 254 -5.51 10.01 7.06
CA GLY A 254 -6.07 10.85 8.11
C GLY A 254 -5.46 12.24 8.16
N LEU A 255 -5.83 12.99 9.19
CA LEU A 255 -5.31 14.34 9.42
C LEU A 255 -4.19 14.31 10.45
N ARG A 256 -3.08 14.96 10.12
CA ARG A 256 -1.92 15.13 11.00
C ARG A 256 -1.60 16.61 11.16
N TRP A 257 -1.38 17.04 12.39
CA TRP A 257 -0.88 18.39 12.65
C TRP A 257 0.64 18.39 12.50
N PHE A 258 1.13 19.14 11.52
CA PHE A 258 2.56 19.30 11.29
C PHE A 258 3.08 20.46 12.13
N THR A 259 4.05 20.23 13.01
CA THR A 259 4.81 21.31 13.65
C THR A 259 5.81 21.88 12.64
N PRO A 260 5.90 23.22 12.45
CA PRO A 260 5.57 24.23 13.47
C PRO A 260 4.15 24.80 13.39
N TRP A 261 3.76 25.45 14.50
CA TRP A 261 2.46 26.08 14.82
C TRP A 261 1.89 27.08 13.80
N TYR A 262 2.65 27.51 12.78
CA TYR A 262 2.18 28.45 11.75
C TYR A 262 1.37 27.79 10.63
N ARG A 263 1.30 26.45 10.56
CA ARG A 263 0.33 25.78 9.69
C ARG A 263 -1.05 25.83 10.34
N LEU A 264 -1.88 26.77 9.87
CA LEU A 264 -3.29 26.93 10.26
C LEU A 264 -4.18 25.72 9.92
N PHE A 265 -3.68 24.77 9.12
CA PHE A 265 -4.43 23.62 8.64
C PHE A 265 -3.64 22.32 8.83
N PRO A 266 -4.32 21.21 9.19
CA PRO A 266 -3.68 19.91 9.23
C PRO A 266 -3.21 19.49 7.83
N VAL A 267 -2.15 18.69 7.79
CA VAL A 267 -1.75 17.97 6.57
C VAL A 267 -2.50 16.66 6.50
N VAL A 268 -2.67 16.15 5.28
CA VAL A 268 -3.18 14.79 5.09
C VAL A 268 -2.00 13.84 5.24
N GLU A 269 -2.10 12.93 6.19
CA GLU A 269 -1.26 11.75 6.27
C GLU A 269 -1.92 10.66 5.45
N PHE A 270 -1.18 10.01 4.55
CA PHE A 270 -1.71 9.00 3.62
C PHE A 270 -0.79 7.77 3.49
N GLY A 271 0.19 7.62 4.39
CA GLY A 271 1.09 6.46 4.40
C GLY A 271 2.19 6.48 3.32
N GLY A 272 2.31 7.55 2.55
CA GLY A 272 3.40 7.72 1.58
C GLY A 272 4.77 7.83 2.25
N MET A 273 5.77 7.18 1.66
CA MET A 273 7.18 7.25 2.02
C MET A 273 7.98 7.79 0.85
N GLU A 274 7.97 9.11 0.70
CA GLU A 274 8.47 9.77 -0.51
C GLU A 274 9.50 10.82 -0.15
N GLY A 275 10.24 11.32 -1.14
CA GLY A 275 11.21 12.39 -0.93
C GLY A 275 10.58 13.76 -0.72
N ASP A 276 9.33 13.87 -0.26
CA ASP A 276 8.72 15.14 0.13
C ASP A 276 8.86 15.34 1.65
N PRO A 277 9.18 16.55 2.14
CA PRO A 277 9.28 16.83 3.58
C PRO A 277 8.08 16.37 4.42
N GLN A 278 6.87 16.26 3.84
CA GLN A 278 5.68 15.80 4.56
C GLN A 278 5.63 14.28 4.71
N THR A 279 6.25 13.54 3.80
CA THR A 279 6.16 12.07 3.68
C THR A 279 7.51 11.38 3.90
N MET A 280 8.54 12.08 4.36
CA MET A 280 9.79 11.48 4.80
C MET A 280 9.55 10.46 5.94
N PRO A 281 10.38 9.39 6.03
CA PRO A 281 10.25 8.34 7.04
C PRO A 281 10.68 8.84 8.41
N GLU A 282 9.73 9.40 9.16
CA GLU A 282 9.95 9.93 10.50
C GLU A 282 9.10 9.18 11.53
N PHE A 283 9.70 8.84 12.68
CA PHE A 283 9.01 8.13 13.74
C PHE A 283 7.88 8.97 14.38
N SER A 284 7.95 10.30 14.27
CA SER A 284 6.88 11.24 14.67
C SER A 284 5.52 10.95 13.98
N ARG A 285 5.55 10.27 12.83
CA ARG A 285 4.35 9.87 12.07
C ARG A 285 3.73 8.56 12.59
N PHE A 286 4.48 7.76 13.33
CA PHE A 286 4.09 6.40 13.74
C PHE A 286 2.77 6.35 14.50
N ASP A 287 2.55 7.28 15.44
CA ASP A 287 1.29 7.38 16.19
C ASP A 287 0.08 7.62 15.28
N HIS A 288 0.24 8.31 14.14
CA HIS A 288 -0.85 8.54 13.19
C HIS A 288 -1.23 7.26 12.47
N TRP A 289 -0.24 6.44 12.10
CA TRP A 289 -0.47 5.15 11.47
C TRP A 289 -1.11 4.16 12.44
N LEU A 290 -0.68 4.15 13.72
CA LEU A 290 -1.33 3.34 14.76
C LEU A 290 -2.78 3.76 15.01
N ARG A 291 -3.05 5.08 15.05
CA ARG A 291 -4.42 5.61 15.24
C ARG A 291 -5.36 5.29 14.09
N ALA A 292 -4.85 5.05 12.88
CA ALA A 292 -5.67 4.56 11.78
C ALA A 292 -6.29 3.19 12.11
N ASN A 293 -5.64 2.41 12.99
CA ASN A 293 -6.17 1.17 13.56
C ASN A 293 -6.75 0.22 12.50
N VAL A 294 -5.99 -0.02 11.42
CA VAL A 294 -6.41 -0.95 10.37
C VAL A 294 -6.25 -2.38 10.91
N HIS A 295 -7.35 -3.11 11.03
CA HIS A 295 -7.39 -4.46 11.60
C HIS A 295 -8.55 -5.29 11.02
N VAL A 296 -8.49 -6.60 11.22
CA VAL A 296 -9.64 -7.49 10.99
C VAL A 296 -10.63 -7.30 12.12
N GLN A 297 -11.90 -7.03 11.82
CA GLN A 297 -12.92 -6.80 12.84
C GLN A 297 -13.09 -8.03 13.73
N GLY A 298 -13.01 -7.82 15.05
CA GLY A 298 -12.94 -8.91 16.05
C GLY A 298 -11.51 -9.36 16.38
N ARG A 299 -10.49 -8.78 15.75
CA ARG A 299 -9.06 -8.96 16.05
C ARG A 299 -8.32 -7.60 16.12
N PRO A 300 -8.78 -6.64 16.96
CA PRO A 300 -8.20 -5.29 17.04
C PRO A 300 -6.77 -5.23 17.59
N GLU A 301 -6.30 -6.29 18.23
CA GLU A 301 -4.94 -6.39 18.75
C GLU A 301 -3.87 -6.65 17.67
N TRP A 302 -4.29 -7.06 16.46
CA TRP A 302 -3.41 -7.24 15.29
C TRP A 302 -3.61 -6.06 14.33
N VAL A 303 -2.68 -5.11 14.35
CA VAL A 303 -2.76 -3.87 13.57
C VAL A 303 -1.86 -3.93 12.34
N PHE A 304 -2.41 -3.51 11.20
CA PHE A 304 -1.69 -3.42 9.93
C PHE A 304 -1.33 -1.97 9.62
N ILE A 305 -0.07 -1.73 9.31
CA ILE A 305 0.43 -0.45 8.79
C ILE A 305 1.01 -0.71 7.41
N LYS A 306 0.27 -0.29 6.38
CA LYS A 306 0.76 -0.31 5.00
C LYS A 306 1.23 1.06 4.56
N TRP A 307 2.51 1.19 4.30
CA TRP A 307 3.08 2.32 3.57
C TRP A 307 3.06 2.09 2.07
N HIS A 308 3.20 3.16 1.30
CA HIS A 308 3.47 3.07 -0.14
C HIS A 308 4.56 4.04 -0.54
N THR A 309 5.17 3.80 -1.70
CA THR A 309 6.23 4.65 -2.26
C THR A 309 6.34 4.38 -3.76
N HIS A 310 7.18 5.17 -4.44
CA HIS A 310 7.68 4.87 -5.77
C HIS A 310 9.22 4.78 -5.71
N GLY A 311 9.72 3.75 -5.03
CA GLY A 311 11.10 3.61 -4.55
C GLY A 311 12.14 3.50 -5.65
N ALA A 312 11.71 3.27 -6.89
CA ALA A 312 12.55 3.25 -8.07
C ALA A 312 12.63 4.61 -8.81
N TYR A 313 12.02 5.67 -8.28
CA TYR A 313 12.27 7.04 -8.72
C TYR A 313 13.32 7.71 -7.85
N ALA A 314 14.24 8.47 -8.46
CA ALA A 314 15.38 9.06 -7.75
C ALA A 314 14.98 9.92 -6.53
N ARG A 315 13.86 10.65 -6.63
CA ARG A 315 13.33 11.48 -5.54
C ARG A 315 12.84 10.65 -4.36
N ASP A 316 12.21 9.51 -4.59
CA ASP A 316 11.53 8.76 -3.53
C ASP A 316 12.41 7.62 -3.01
N LYS A 317 13.32 7.09 -3.85
CA LYS A 317 14.44 6.23 -3.42
C LYS A 317 15.21 6.84 -2.25
N ARG A 318 15.54 8.13 -2.29
CA ARG A 318 16.30 8.79 -1.20
C ARG A 318 15.55 8.81 0.14
N ALA A 319 14.24 8.58 0.13
CA ALA A 319 13.47 8.37 1.35
C ALA A 319 13.61 6.92 1.82
N VAL A 320 13.31 5.95 0.96
CA VAL A 320 13.14 4.53 1.37
C VAL A 320 14.41 3.68 1.33
N LEU A 321 15.37 3.98 0.47
CA LEU A 321 16.70 3.35 0.44
C LEU A 321 17.71 4.29 1.10
N SER A 322 17.53 4.53 2.40
CA SER A 322 18.29 5.53 3.15
C SER A 322 18.55 5.12 4.60
N ALA A 323 19.55 5.77 5.22
CA ALA A 323 19.80 5.63 6.65
C ALA A 323 18.61 6.11 7.50
N GLN A 324 17.87 7.12 7.04
CA GLN A 324 16.69 7.62 7.75
C GLN A 324 15.56 6.57 7.81
N MET A 325 15.34 5.83 6.72
CA MET A 325 14.40 4.71 6.73
C MET A 325 14.88 3.60 7.68
N ALA A 326 16.18 3.31 7.69
CA ALA A 326 16.77 2.32 8.60
C ALA A 326 16.56 2.75 10.07
N ASP A 327 16.73 4.04 10.39
CA ASP A 327 16.47 4.58 11.71
C ASP A 327 15.00 4.53 12.10
N LEU A 328 14.08 4.75 11.15
CA LEU A 328 12.65 4.56 11.38
C LEU A 328 12.35 3.11 11.78
N TYR A 329 12.86 2.12 11.03
CA TYR A 329 12.67 0.71 11.36
C TYR A 329 13.25 0.35 12.74
N ARG A 330 14.44 0.86 13.08
CA ARG A 330 15.05 0.68 14.41
C ARG A 330 14.19 1.25 15.53
N GLN A 331 13.67 2.47 15.35
CA GLN A 331 12.81 3.13 16.34
C GLN A 331 11.49 2.36 16.53
N ILE A 332 10.91 1.81 15.46
CA ILE A 332 9.70 0.98 15.55
C ILE A 332 9.99 -0.35 16.24
N ALA A 333 11.12 -1.00 15.94
CA ALA A 333 11.52 -2.23 16.63
C ALA A 333 11.79 -1.98 18.13
N GLU A 334 12.40 -0.85 18.48
CA GLU A 334 12.61 -0.43 19.87
C GLU A 334 11.29 -0.10 20.57
N TYR A 335 10.36 0.58 19.89
CA TYR A 335 9.01 0.80 20.38
C TYR A 335 8.36 -0.54 20.75
N GLY A 336 8.40 -1.53 19.86
CA GLY A 336 7.86 -2.86 20.11
C GLY A 336 8.41 -3.49 21.38
N ARG A 337 9.74 -3.47 21.55
CA ARG A 337 10.42 -3.96 22.76
C ARG A 337 9.97 -3.20 24.01
N SER A 338 9.93 -1.86 23.96
CA SER A 338 9.56 -1.02 25.11
C SER A 338 8.09 -1.13 25.52
N GLN A 339 7.19 -1.40 24.56
CA GLN A 339 5.74 -1.44 24.79
C GLN A 339 5.19 -2.85 24.98
N ASN A 340 6.06 -3.87 24.88
CA ASN A 340 5.69 -5.29 24.82
C ASN A 340 4.70 -5.58 23.69
N VAL A 341 5.04 -5.11 22.48
CA VAL A 341 4.28 -5.28 21.24
C VAL A 341 5.19 -5.97 20.23
N ARG A 342 4.69 -7.03 19.60
CA ARG A 342 5.43 -7.72 18.54
C ARG A 342 5.38 -6.89 17.26
N ILE A 343 6.54 -6.69 16.66
CA ILE A 343 6.70 -6.00 15.39
C ILE A 343 6.99 -7.07 14.35
N HIS A 344 6.29 -7.01 13.22
CA HIS A 344 6.48 -7.93 12.10
C HIS A 344 6.73 -7.12 10.83
N PHE A 345 7.92 -7.24 10.24
CA PHE A 345 8.20 -6.71 8.91
C PHE A 345 7.71 -7.72 7.87
N VAL A 346 6.58 -7.44 7.24
CA VAL A 346 5.86 -8.39 6.38
C VAL A 346 5.79 -7.87 4.94
N THR A 347 5.70 -8.79 3.98
CA THR A 347 5.37 -8.46 2.59
C THR A 347 3.85 -8.46 2.40
N ALA A 348 3.36 -8.07 1.23
CA ALA A 348 1.94 -8.15 0.86
C ALA A 348 1.36 -9.57 1.06
N ARG A 349 2.03 -10.62 0.57
CA ARG A 349 1.60 -12.01 0.75
C ARG A 349 1.51 -12.41 2.21
N GLU A 350 2.51 -12.06 3.01
CA GLU A 350 2.51 -12.40 4.45
C GLU A 350 1.46 -11.62 5.23
N ALA A 351 1.26 -10.33 4.91
CA ALA A 351 0.17 -9.54 5.48
C ALA A 351 -1.19 -10.17 5.14
N TYR A 352 -1.39 -10.59 3.89
CA TYR A 352 -2.58 -11.33 3.47
C TYR A 352 -2.76 -12.61 4.29
N ASN A 353 -1.71 -13.43 4.45
CA ASN A 353 -1.81 -14.67 5.22
C ASN A 353 -2.15 -14.45 6.69
N ILE A 354 -1.49 -13.50 7.36
CA ILE A 354 -1.78 -13.13 8.75
C ILE A 354 -3.22 -12.66 8.87
N LEU A 355 -3.69 -11.86 7.91
CA LEU A 355 -5.06 -11.41 7.85
C LEU A 355 -6.04 -12.56 7.71
N LYS A 356 -5.81 -13.51 6.79
CA LYS A 356 -6.66 -14.69 6.61
C LYS A 356 -6.65 -15.58 7.85
N ALA A 357 -5.53 -15.64 8.57
CA ALA A 357 -5.47 -16.31 9.86
C ALA A 357 -6.36 -15.62 10.90
N ALA A 358 -6.29 -14.29 11.01
CA ALA A 358 -7.17 -13.51 11.87
C ALA A 358 -8.65 -13.74 11.52
N GLU A 359 -9.01 -13.65 10.24
CA GLU A 359 -10.36 -13.92 9.74
C GLU A 359 -10.83 -15.33 10.13
N SER A 360 -9.96 -16.35 10.05
CA SER A 360 -10.28 -17.72 10.48
C SER A 360 -10.35 -17.92 12.00
N GLY A 361 -10.19 -16.85 12.79
CA GLY A 361 -10.27 -16.90 14.25
C GLY A 361 -8.97 -17.26 14.96
N ARG A 362 -7.83 -17.29 14.25
CA ARG A 362 -6.52 -17.42 14.90
C ARG A 362 -6.22 -16.21 15.77
N ALA A 363 -5.39 -16.43 16.78
CA ALA A 363 -5.00 -15.48 17.81
C ALA A 363 -3.58 -15.79 18.28
N GLY A 364 -3.03 -14.95 19.16
CA GLY A 364 -1.67 -15.10 19.68
C GLY A 364 -0.65 -14.35 18.83
N ASP A 365 0.48 -14.98 18.57
CA ASP A 365 1.57 -14.41 17.79
C ASP A 365 1.25 -14.43 16.30
N ALA A 366 1.08 -13.24 15.71
CA ALA A 366 0.75 -13.07 14.30
C ALA A 366 1.85 -13.62 13.38
N GLY A 367 3.12 -13.59 13.82
CA GLY A 367 4.28 -14.04 13.05
C GLY A 367 4.23 -15.52 12.66
N GLN A 368 3.49 -16.34 13.41
CA GLN A 368 3.28 -17.77 13.12
C GLN A 368 2.43 -18.02 11.87
N PHE A 369 1.73 -17.01 11.38
CA PHE A 369 0.76 -17.13 10.29
C PHE A 369 1.22 -16.50 8.98
N ARG A 370 2.52 -16.17 8.84
CA ARG A 370 3.08 -15.59 7.61
C ARG A 370 2.85 -16.44 6.36
N ASP A 371 2.66 -17.75 6.51
CA ASP A 371 2.50 -18.72 5.43
C ASP A 371 1.17 -19.50 5.50
N PHE A 372 0.11 -18.86 6.02
CA PHE A 372 -1.15 -19.54 6.36
C PHE A 372 -1.97 -20.07 5.16
N VAL A 373 -2.20 -19.26 4.12
CA VAL A 373 -2.98 -19.67 2.92
C VAL A 373 -2.08 -19.81 1.70
N ILE A 374 -1.29 -18.77 1.42
CA ILE A 374 -0.39 -18.69 0.28
C ILE A 374 1.03 -19.02 0.77
N PRO A 375 1.59 -20.19 0.40
CA PRO A 375 2.93 -20.56 0.83
C PRO A 375 3.99 -19.60 0.28
N PRO A 376 5.22 -19.60 0.83
CA PRO A 376 6.33 -18.83 0.28
C PRO A 376 6.55 -19.11 -1.20
N TYR A 377 6.89 -18.07 -1.97
CA TYR A 377 7.30 -18.25 -3.35
C TYR A 377 8.59 -19.08 -3.43
N LYS A 378 8.62 -20.05 -4.33
CA LYS A 378 9.77 -20.90 -4.66
C LYS A 378 10.62 -20.24 -5.75
N ASN A 379 10.98 -18.96 -5.55
CA ASN A 379 11.74 -18.22 -6.55
C ASN A 379 13.09 -18.90 -6.83
N VAL A 380 13.39 -19.11 -8.11
CA VAL A 380 14.60 -19.77 -8.60
C VAL A 380 15.52 -18.78 -9.28
N SER A 381 16.82 -19.11 -9.37
CA SER A 381 17.68 -18.41 -10.32
C SER A 381 17.16 -18.67 -11.73
N ALA A 382 16.94 -17.62 -12.52
CA ALA A 382 16.63 -17.78 -13.93
C ALA A 382 17.73 -18.61 -14.63
N PRO A 383 17.39 -19.45 -15.63
CA PRO A 383 18.37 -20.25 -16.35
C PRO A 383 19.49 -19.35 -16.91
N ALA A 384 20.74 -19.75 -16.70
CA ALA A 384 21.91 -19.07 -17.24
C ALA A 384 21.98 -19.28 -18.76
N GLY A 385 21.17 -18.54 -19.51
CA GLY A 385 21.08 -18.73 -20.95
C GLY A 385 20.15 -17.75 -21.64
N GLU A 386 20.31 -16.45 -21.41
CA GLU A 386 19.87 -15.36 -22.32
C GLU A 386 20.16 -13.94 -21.78
N THR A 387 21.00 -13.78 -20.76
CA THR A 387 21.31 -12.45 -20.17
C THR A 387 22.36 -11.63 -20.93
N ARG A 388 22.67 -11.97 -22.18
CA ARG A 388 23.48 -11.09 -23.05
C ARG A 388 22.99 -11.16 -24.49
N ARG A 389 22.21 -10.17 -24.89
CA ARG A 389 22.33 -9.47 -26.16
C ARG A 389 21.69 -8.10 -26.07
#